data_AF-A0A151N3D7-F1
#
_entry.id   AF-A0A151N3D7-F1
#
_cell.length_a   1.000
_cell.length_b   1.000
_cell.length_c   1.000
_cell.angle_alpha   90.00
_cell.angle_beta   90.00
_cell.angle_gamma   90.00
#
_symmetry.space_group_name_H-M   'P 1'
#
loop_
_entity.id
_entity.type
_entity.pdbx_description
1 polymer ?
#
loop_
_entity_poly.entity_id
_entity_poly.type
_entity_poly.pdbx_seq_one_letter_code
_entity_poly.pdbx_strand_id
1 'polypeptide(L)'
;MADRIPADPASRLLLSQERLERKAEEKIKQWLSLTGNYTDAKKSASKALEEKTVHSDKTVQDRGLVTTDPKAKDIILEHKSYCAKKVKERHFSGDVLGYITPWNSHGYDIAKTFGNKFTSISPVWLQVKRKGKERFQFSGLHDADQGWIKDVRKNAKNIKIVPRILFDGWSYHDFESVFGSEDEIEELSQVMVQLAKVK
;
A
#
# COMPACT_ATOMS: atom_id res chain seq x y z
N MET A 1 14.66 57.31 30.38
CA MET A 1 13.63 56.66 29.55
C MET A 1 14.34 55.60 28.74
N ALA A 2 14.09 54.31 29.00
CA ALA A 2 14.68 53.22 28.22
C ALA A 2 13.62 52.73 27.22
N ASP A 3 13.90 52.95 25.93
CA ASP A 3 13.03 52.56 24.83
C ASP A 3 12.93 51.03 24.75
N ARG A 4 11.69 50.52 24.74
CA ARG A 4 11.42 49.10 24.54
C ARG A 4 11.57 48.79 23.05
N ILE A 5 12.58 47.98 22.72
CA ILE A 5 12.77 47.39 21.40
C ILE A 5 11.55 46.50 21.06
N PRO A 6 10.89 46.67 19.90
CA PRO A 6 9.77 45.82 19.52
C PRO A 6 10.23 44.39 19.22
N ALA A 7 9.59 43.41 19.86
CA ALA A 7 9.93 41.99 19.70
C ALA A 7 9.68 41.50 18.26
N ASP A 8 10.70 40.84 17.69
CA ASP A 8 10.77 40.23 16.36
C ASP A 8 9.59 39.28 16.06
N PRO A 9 8.94 39.40 14.88
CA PRO A 9 7.88 38.49 14.42
C PRO A 9 8.20 37.00 14.54
N ALA A 10 9.44 36.57 14.30
CA ALA A 10 9.81 35.14 14.41
C ALA A 10 9.77 34.65 15.87
N SER A 11 10.20 35.50 16.79
CA SER A 11 10.13 35.22 18.23
C SER A 11 8.68 35.16 18.74
N ARG A 12 7.77 35.96 18.16
CA ARG A 12 6.32 35.88 18.49
C ARG A 12 5.69 34.58 17.98
N LEU A 13 6.09 34.11 16.80
CA LEU A 13 5.63 32.86 16.22
C LEU A 13 6.10 31.65 17.04
N LEU A 14 7.37 31.61 17.44
CA LEU A 14 7.92 30.57 18.31
C LEU A 14 7.20 30.52 19.66
N LEU A 15 7.02 31.67 20.31
CA LEU A 15 6.27 31.77 21.56
C LEU A 15 4.81 31.31 21.41
N SER A 16 4.20 31.54 20.23
CA SER A 16 2.84 31.06 19.94
C SER A 16 2.77 29.54 19.78
N GLN A 17 3.77 28.91 19.15
CA GLN A 17 3.85 27.47 18.98
C GLN A 17 4.10 26.75 20.31
N GLU A 18 5.06 27.22 21.11
CA GLU A 18 5.31 26.69 22.46
C GLU A 18 4.08 26.80 23.38
N ARG A 19 3.22 27.81 23.16
CA ARG A 19 1.97 27.98 23.92
C ARG A 19 0.88 27.01 23.45
N LEU A 20 0.87 26.65 22.17
CA LEU A 20 -0.04 25.63 21.61
C LEU A 20 0.38 24.23 22.04
N GLU A 21 1.67 23.93 22.05
CA GLU A 21 2.23 22.65 22.51
C GLU A 21 1.92 22.40 23.99
N ARG A 22 2.16 23.41 24.85
CA ARG A 22 1.78 23.31 26.28
C ARG A 22 0.30 23.05 26.50
N LYS A 23 -0.58 23.68 25.70
CA LYS A 23 -2.03 23.42 25.75
C LYS A 23 -2.40 22.02 25.26
N ALA A 24 -1.69 21.50 24.26
CA ALA A 24 -1.88 20.14 23.78
C ALA A 24 -1.45 19.12 24.85
N GLU A 25 -0.30 19.34 25.50
CA GLU A 25 0.19 18.50 26.59
C GLU A 25 -0.75 18.51 27.80
N GLU A 26 -1.28 19.67 28.19
CA GLU A 26 -2.28 19.76 29.27
C GLU A 26 -3.55 19.01 28.92
N LYS A 27 -4.05 19.12 27.68
CA LYS A 27 -5.21 18.34 27.23
C LYS A 27 -4.94 16.84 27.24
N ILE A 28 -3.74 16.41 26.86
CA ILE A 28 -3.33 15.00 26.91
C ILE A 28 -3.28 14.52 28.36
N LYS A 29 -2.68 15.29 29.28
CA LYS A 29 -2.63 14.97 30.72
C LYS A 29 -4.02 14.92 31.35
N GLN A 30 -4.90 15.85 30.99
CA GLN A 30 -6.29 15.88 31.45
C GLN A 30 -7.10 14.71 30.88
N TRP A 31 -6.88 14.36 29.60
CA TRP A 31 -7.49 13.17 29.01
C TRP A 31 -7.03 11.90 29.73
N LEU A 32 -5.73 11.78 30.00
CA LEU A 32 -5.16 10.64 30.72
C LEU A 32 -5.67 10.52 32.16
N SER A 33 -5.89 11.64 32.87
CA SER A 33 -6.44 11.62 34.24
C SER A 33 -7.92 11.27 34.28
N LEU A 34 -8.69 11.66 33.25
CA LEU A 34 -10.09 11.27 33.08
C LEU A 34 -10.24 9.80 32.65
N THR A 35 -9.26 9.26 31.92
CA THR A 35 -9.23 7.86 31.49
C THR A 35 -8.45 6.96 32.46
N GLY A 36 -8.49 7.24 33.76
CA GLY A 36 -7.69 6.62 34.83
C GLY A 36 -7.87 5.11 35.07
N ASN A 37 -8.02 4.30 34.01
CA ASN A 37 -8.07 2.83 34.00
C ASN A 37 -7.60 2.18 32.69
N TYR A 38 -6.84 2.88 31.83
CA TYR A 38 -6.30 2.25 30.60
C TYR A 38 -5.20 1.20 30.90
N THR A 39 -4.59 1.23 32.09
CA THR A 39 -3.54 0.29 32.49
C THR A 39 -4.06 -1.04 33.03
N ASP A 40 -5.24 -1.08 33.66
CA ASP A 40 -5.82 -2.32 34.19
C ASP A 40 -6.67 -3.08 33.16
N ALA A 41 -7.24 -2.38 32.16
CA ALA A 41 -7.79 -3.01 30.96
C ALA A 41 -6.70 -3.75 30.16
N LYS A 42 -5.44 -3.27 30.21
CA LYS A 42 -4.29 -3.96 29.60
C LYS A 42 -3.84 -5.21 30.36
N LYS A 43 -4.09 -5.30 31.66
CA LYS A 43 -3.70 -6.45 32.50
C LYS A 43 -4.70 -7.61 32.46
N SER A 44 -5.97 -7.34 32.13
CA SER A 44 -6.99 -8.38 31.92
C SER A 44 -7.16 -8.78 30.44
N ALA A 45 -6.77 -7.92 29.49
CA ALA A 45 -6.71 -8.23 28.07
C ALA A 45 -5.37 -8.84 27.60
N SER A 46 -4.40 -9.08 28.50
CA SER A 46 -3.11 -9.70 28.19
C SER A 46 -3.09 -11.22 28.30
N LYS A 47 -4.25 -11.90 28.22
CA LYS A 47 -4.22 -13.30 27.80
C LYS A 47 -3.94 -13.24 26.30
N ALA A 48 -2.65 -13.29 25.93
CA ALA A 48 -2.19 -13.27 24.55
C ALA A 48 -3.09 -14.22 23.76
N LEU A 49 -3.90 -13.66 22.86
CA LEU A 49 -4.75 -14.47 21.99
C LEU A 49 -3.80 -15.35 21.18
N GLU A 50 -3.95 -16.65 21.34
CA GLU A 50 -3.08 -17.62 20.68
C GLU A 50 -3.24 -17.48 19.18
N GLU A 51 -2.12 -17.41 18.46
CA GLU A 51 -2.07 -17.43 17.01
C GLU A 51 -1.60 -18.80 16.54
N LYS A 52 -2.29 -19.42 15.57
CA LYS A 52 -1.75 -20.61 14.91
C LYS A 52 -0.60 -20.22 13.99
N THR A 53 0.58 -20.74 14.28
CA THR A 53 1.77 -20.59 13.43
C THR A 53 1.87 -21.67 12.36
N VAL A 54 1.10 -22.76 12.49
CA VAL A 54 1.13 -23.90 11.58
C VAL A 54 0.06 -23.78 10.51
N HIS A 55 0.42 -24.09 9.28
CA HIS A 55 -0.50 -24.12 8.14
C HIS A 55 -1.49 -25.30 8.25
N SER A 56 -2.67 -25.12 7.68
CA SER A 56 -3.70 -26.14 7.66
C SER A 56 -3.57 -27.07 6.45
N ASP A 57 -4.14 -28.26 6.59
CA ASP A 57 -4.37 -29.19 5.49
C ASP A 57 -5.69 -28.92 4.76
N LYS A 58 -6.58 -28.10 5.34
CA LYS A 58 -7.92 -27.82 4.82
C LYS A 58 -8.11 -26.32 4.56
N THR A 59 -8.99 -25.99 3.62
CA THR A 59 -9.34 -24.59 3.34
C THR A 59 -10.19 -23.99 4.45
N VAL A 60 -10.33 -22.66 4.51
CA VAL A 60 -11.20 -22.01 5.50
C VAL A 60 -12.68 -22.39 5.30
N GLN A 61 -13.07 -22.70 4.06
CA GLN A 61 -14.40 -23.21 3.69
C GLN A 61 -14.61 -24.61 4.30
N ASP A 62 -13.66 -25.52 4.08
CA ASP A 62 -13.72 -26.90 4.59
C ASP A 62 -13.65 -26.95 6.13
N ARG A 63 -13.11 -25.90 6.78
CA ARG A 63 -13.04 -25.76 8.24
C ARG A 63 -14.28 -25.08 8.84
N GLY A 64 -15.25 -24.63 8.04
CA GLY A 64 -16.44 -23.94 8.53
C GLY A 64 -16.17 -22.56 9.12
N LEU A 65 -15.09 -21.89 8.68
CA LEU A 65 -14.71 -20.56 9.19
C LEU A 65 -15.30 -19.40 8.39
N VAL A 66 -15.92 -19.69 7.24
CA VAL A 66 -16.68 -18.70 6.48
C VAL A 66 -18.09 -18.65 7.08
N THR A 67 -18.31 -17.68 7.96
CA THR A 67 -19.55 -17.52 8.74
C THR A 67 -20.02 -16.07 8.74
N THR A 68 -21.32 -15.85 8.96
CA THR A 68 -21.93 -14.53 9.10
C THR A 68 -21.70 -13.91 10.48
N ASP A 69 -21.28 -14.69 11.47
CA ASP A 69 -21.01 -14.24 12.86
C ASP A 69 -19.57 -14.58 13.28
N PRO A 70 -18.56 -13.87 12.75
CA PRO A 70 -17.15 -14.14 13.06
C PRO A 70 -16.74 -13.60 14.42
N LYS A 71 -15.97 -14.38 15.19
CA LYS A 71 -15.43 -13.92 16.48
C LYS A 71 -14.00 -13.43 16.31
N ALA A 72 -13.67 -12.30 16.94
CA ALA A 72 -12.33 -11.71 16.89
C ALA A 72 -11.22 -12.71 17.29
N LYS A 73 -11.49 -13.53 18.32
CA LYS A 73 -10.57 -14.58 18.77
C LYS A 73 -10.27 -15.62 17.69
N ASP A 74 -11.26 -15.96 16.86
CA ASP A 74 -11.11 -17.00 15.83
C ASP A 74 -10.35 -16.42 14.63
N ILE A 75 -10.54 -15.14 14.31
CA ILE A 75 -9.75 -14.43 13.29
C ILE A 75 -8.28 -14.37 13.72
N ILE A 76 -8.00 -13.92 14.95
CA ILE A 76 -6.62 -13.81 15.46
C ILE A 76 -5.96 -15.19 15.52
N LEU A 77 -6.69 -16.22 15.93
CA LEU A 77 -6.19 -17.58 15.96
C LEU A 77 -5.87 -18.13 14.55
N GLU A 78 -6.70 -17.86 13.55
CA GLU A 78 -6.68 -18.58 12.27
C GLU A 78 -6.05 -17.81 11.10
N HIS A 79 -5.84 -16.48 11.18
CA HIS A 79 -5.52 -15.67 10.00
C HIS A 79 -4.21 -16.04 9.29
N LYS A 80 -3.24 -16.64 9.99
CA LYS A 80 -1.97 -17.14 9.42
C LYS A 80 -2.06 -18.58 8.91
N SER A 81 -3.09 -19.33 9.31
CA SER A 81 -3.22 -20.77 9.07
C SER A 81 -3.95 -21.07 7.74
N TYR A 82 -3.35 -20.65 6.63
CA TYR A 82 -3.84 -20.98 5.28
C TYR A 82 -3.61 -22.46 4.92
N CYS A 83 -4.27 -22.94 3.86
CA CYS A 83 -4.11 -24.31 3.36
C CYS A 83 -2.85 -24.47 2.50
N ALA A 84 -1.78 -25.05 3.05
CA ALA A 84 -0.50 -25.19 2.33
C ALA A 84 -0.61 -26.13 1.12
N LYS A 85 -1.46 -27.16 1.20
CA LYS A 85 -1.68 -28.13 0.12
C LYS A 85 -2.36 -27.52 -1.11
N LYS A 86 -3.17 -26.47 -0.92
CA LYS A 86 -4.01 -25.86 -1.97
C LYS A 86 -3.59 -24.45 -2.36
N VAL A 87 -2.34 -24.05 -2.09
CA VAL A 87 -1.83 -22.70 -2.45
C VAL A 87 -1.83 -22.44 -3.96
N LYS A 88 -1.74 -23.48 -4.78
CA LYS A 88 -1.75 -23.37 -6.24
C LYS A 88 -3.14 -23.51 -6.88
N GLU A 89 -4.13 -23.96 -6.12
CA GLU A 89 -5.47 -24.22 -6.64
C GLU A 89 -6.28 -22.92 -6.75
N ARG A 90 -6.99 -22.74 -7.86
CA ARG A 90 -7.96 -21.65 -8.03
C ARG A 90 -9.34 -22.15 -7.64
N HIS A 91 -10.02 -21.41 -6.77
CA HIS A 91 -11.42 -21.66 -6.39
C HIS A 91 -12.37 -20.58 -6.93
N PHE A 92 -11.86 -19.66 -7.74
CA PHE A 92 -12.60 -18.61 -8.41
C PHE A 92 -12.26 -18.65 -9.90
N SER A 93 -13.29 -18.69 -10.76
CA SER A 93 -13.15 -18.86 -12.20
C SER A 93 -12.90 -17.55 -12.96
N GLY A 94 -13.33 -16.40 -12.40
CA GLY A 94 -13.15 -15.09 -13.03
C GLY A 94 -11.71 -14.59 -12.99
N ASP A 95 -11.47 -13.46 -13.65
CA ASP A 95 -10.17 -12.78 -13.59
C ASP A 95 -9.92 -12.19 -12.20
N VAL A 96 -8.66 -12.27 -11.75
CA VAL A 96 -8.23 -11.78 -10.44
C VAL A 96 -6.95 -10.97 -10.61
N LEU A 97 -7.07 -9.66 -10.37
CA LEU A 97 -5.97 -8.72 -10.36
C LEU A 97 -5.48 -8.48 -8.92
N GLY A 98 -4.17 -8.64 -8.69
CA GLY A 98 -3.52 -8.27 -7.43
C GLY A 98 -2.66 -7.02 -7.54
N TYR A 99 -2.86 -6.02 -6.69
CA TYR A 99 -1.95 -4.87 -6.60
C TYR A 99 -0.79 -5.14 -5.63
N ILE A 100 0.42 -4.75 -6.01
CA ILE A 100 1.63 -4.91 -5.18
C ILE A 100 2.30 -3.56 -5.02
N THR A 101 2.55 -3.16 -3.78
CA THR A 101 3.01 -1.82 -3.44
C THR A 101 4.38 -1.85 -2.74
N PRO A 102 5.34 -0.99 -3.10
CA PRO A 102 6.67 -0.96 -2.47
C PRO A 102 6.66 -0.73 -0.95
N TRP A 103 5.71 0.08 -0.44
CA TRP A 103 5.59 0.39 0.99
C TRP A 103 4.96 -0.74 1.82
N ASN A 104 4.53 -1.84 1.19
CA ASN A 104 4.05 -3.03 1.87
C ASN A 104 4.73 -4.26 1.26
N SER A 105 5.95 -4.53 1.73
CA SER A 105 6.80 -5.61 1.23
C SER A 105 6.16 -7.00 1.31
N HIS A 106 5.24 -7.21 2.26
CA HIS A 106 4.53 -8.49 2.39
C HIS A 106 3.77 -8.89 1.11
N GLY A 107 3.31 -7.91 0.31
CA GLY A 107 2.68 -8.18 -0.98
C GLY A 107 3.58 -8.98 -1.92
N TYR A 108 4.89 -8.71 -1.92
CA TYR A 108 5.85 -9.41 -2.76
C TYR A 108 5.94 -10.91 -2.41
N ASP A 109 5.84 -11.25 -1.13
CA ASP A 109 5.81 -12.64 -0.65
C ASP A 109 4.48 -13.33 -0.95
N ILE A 110 3.36 -12.61 -0.81
CA ILE A 110 2.03 -13.09 -1.20
C ILE A 110 1.99 -13.43 -2.69
N ALA A 111 2.56 -12.59 -3.55
CA ALA A 111 2.63 -12.83 -4.99
C ALA A 111 3.44 -14.09 -5.35
N LYS A 112 4.58 -14.32 -4.67
CA LYS A 112 5.39 -15.55 -4.86
C LYS A 112 4.66 -16.81 -4.39
N THR A 113 3.94 -16.71 -3.27
CA THR A 113 3.27 -17.86 -2.62
C THR A 113 1.96 -18.23 -3.31
N PHE A 114 1.13 -17.24 -3.60
CA PHE A 114 -0.23 -17.41 -4.09
C PHE A 114 -0.40 -16.98 -5.56
N GLY A 115 0.69 -16.75 -6.29
CA GLY A 115 0.65 -16.25 -7.68
C GLY A 115 -0.31 -17.01 -8.61
N ASN A 116 -0.44 -18.32 -8.43
CA ASN A 116 -1.36 -19.16 -9.23
C ASN A 116 -2.85 -18.85 -9.00
N LYS A 117 -3.18 -18.11 -7.94
CA LYS A 117 -4.54 -17.67 -7.66
C LYS A 117 -4.92 -16.41 -8.44
N PHE A 118 -3.95 -15.69 -8.98
CA PHE A 118 -4.13 -14.47 -9.77
C PHE A 118 -4.05 -14.76 -11.27
N THR A 119 -4.82 -14.01 -12.07
CA THR A 119 -4.62 -13.97 -13.52
C THR A 119 -3.63 -12.88 -13.89
N SER A 120 -3.62 -11.79 -13.13
CA SER A 120 -2.69 -10.68 -13.30
C SER A 120 -2.24 -10.08 -11.97
N ILE A 121 -1.04 -9.52 -11.97
CA ILE A 121 -0.51 -8.72 -10.87
C ILE A 121 -0.07 -7.37 -11.43
N SER A 122 -0.45 -6.30 -10.74
CA SER A 122 -0.08 -4.92 -11.07
C SER A 122 0.80 -4.31 -10.00
N PRO A 123 2.14 -4.34 -10.19
CA PRO A 123 3.05 -3.62 -9.33
C PRO A 123 2.86 -2.10 -9.48
N VAL A 124 2.91 -1.40 -8.35
CA VAL A 124 2.67 0.04 -8.23
C VAL A 124 4.02 0.78 -8.22
N TRP A 125 4.69 0.76 -9.37
CA TRP A 125 6.03 1.37 -9.53
C TRP A 125 6.02 2.61 -10.40
N LEU A 126 5.28 2.58 -11.49
CA LEU A 126 5.50 3.50 -12.59
C LEU A 126 4.65 4.76 -12.49
N GLN A 127 5.26 5.89 -12.82
CA GLN A 127 4.57 7.14 -13.09
C GLN A 127 5.06 7.73 -14.40
N VAL A 128 4.19 8.49 -15.07
CA VAL A 128 4.50 9.28 -16.26
C VAL A 128 4.18 10.74 -16.01
N LYS A 129 5.13 11.62 -16.37
CA LYS A 129 4.98 13.07 -16.33
C LYS A 129 5.12 13.64 -17.73
N ARG A 130 4.30 14.62 -18.08
CA ARG A 130 4.51 15.45 -19.27
C ARG A 130 5.55 16.52 -18.95
N LYS A 131 6.59 16.65 -19.78
CA LYS A 131 7.69 17.62 -19.63
C LYS A 131 7.70 18.69 -20.70
N GLY A 132 6.70 18.67 -21.58
CA GLY A 132 6.48 19.59 -22.69
C GLY A 132 5.75 18.86 -23.82
N LYS A 133 5.58 19.54 -24.95
CA LYS A 133 5.02 18.94 -26.16
C LYS A 133 5.84 17.71 -26.57
N GLU A 134 5.17 16.58 -26.79
CA GLU A 134 5.74 15.30 -27.23
C GLU A 134 6.91 14.83 -26.34
N ARG A 135 6.87 15.16 -25.04
CA ARG A 135 7.94 14.80 -24.09
C ARG A 135 7.35 14.17 -22.84
N PHE A 136 7.42 12.86 -22.77
CA PHE A 136 6.93 12.07 -21.64
C PHE A 136 8.08 11.42 -20.88
N GLN A 137 8.12 11.64 -19.58
CA GLN A 137 9.14 11.08 -18.70
C GLN A 137 8.52 10.03 -17.77
N PHE A 138 9.03 8.81 -17.84
CA PHE A 138 8.69 7.75 -16.90
C PHE A 138 9.66 7.73 -15.71
N SER A 139 9.11 7.47 -14.52
CA SER A 139 9.85 7.29 -13.26
C SER A 139 9.43 6.01 -12.54
N GLY A 140 10.16 5.65 -11.49
CA GLY A 140 9.89 4.46 -10.67
C GLY A 140 10.44 3.14 -11.23
N LEU A 141 11.21 3.19 -12.33
CA LEU A 141 11.88 2.01 -12.90
C LEU A 141 12.89 1.37 -11.94
N HIS A 142 13.45 2.13 -11.00
CA HIS A 142 14.37 1.59 -10.00
C HIS A 142 13.68 0.67 -8.97
N ASP A 143 12.35 0.77 -8.82
CA ASP A 143 11.55 -0.13 -7.98
C ASP A 143 11.19 -1.45 -8.70
N ALA A 144 11.48 -1.55 -10.01
CA ALA A 144 11.18 -2.73 -10.79
C ALA A 144 12.16 -3.88 -10.48
N ASP A 145 11.71 -4.81 -9.64
CA ASP A 145 12.51 -5.97 -9.25
C ASP A 145 12.35 -7.13 -10.24
N GLN A 146 13.32 -7.27 -11.14
CA GLN A 146 13.36 -8.35 -12.13
C GLN A 146 13.55 -9.75 -11.49
N GLY A 147 14.25 -9.82 -10.36
CA GLY A 147 14.42 -11.06 -9.60
C GLY A 147 13.07 -11.54 -9.06
N TRP A 148 12.32 -10.63 -8.46
CA TRP A 148 10.97 -10.91 -7.98
C TRP A 148 10.01 -11.30 -9.11
N ILE A 149 10.03 -10.60 -10.25
CA ILE A 149 9.21 -10.97 -11.41
C ILE A 149 9.50 -12.41 -11.86
N LYS A 150 10.79 -12.78 -11.90
CA LYS A 150 11.22 -14.13 -12.25
C LYS A 150 10.73 -15.16 -11.23
N ASP A 151 10.81 -14.87 -9.94
CA ASP A 151 10.35 -15.76 -8.88
C ASP A 151 8.83 -15.98 -8.90
N VAL A 152 8.06 -14.91 -9.13
CA VAL A 152 6.60 -15.00 -9.30
C VAL A 152 6.25 -15.87 -10.50
N ARG A 153 6.90 -15.64 -11.66
CA ARG A 153 6.66 -16.42 -12.89
C ARG A 153 7.13 -17.88 -12.78
N LYS A 154 8.16 -18.16 -11.98
CA LYS A 154 8.61 -19.53 -11.71
C LYS A 154 7.50 -20.35 -11.03
N ASN A 155 6.78 -19.72 -10.10
CA ASN A 155 5.70 -20.38 -9.37
C ASN A 155 4.36 -20.33 -10.10
N ALA A 156 4.09 -19.26 -10.85
CA ALA A 156 2.83 -19.01 -11.57
C ALA A 156 3.11 -18.71 -13.05
N LYS A 157 3.23 -19.77 -13.86
CA LYS A 157 3.72 -19.67 -15.26
C LYS A 157 2.86 -18.79 -16.16
N ASN A 158 1.56 -18.74 -15.93
CA ASN A 158 0.60 -18.05 -16.80
C ASN A 158 0.22 -16.64 -16.29
N ILE A 159 0.87 -16.16 -15.22
CA ILE A 159 0.53 -14.88 -14.61
C ILE A 159 0.98 -13.71 -15.49
N LYS A 160 0.09 -12.73 -15.68
CA LYS A 160 0.42 -11.48 -16.37
C LYS A 160 0.95 -10.46 -15.35
N ILE A 161 2.14 -9.92 -15.60
CA ILE A 161 2.66 -8.78 -14.82
C ILE A 161 2.34 -7.52 -15.62
N VAL A 162 1.48 -6.67 -15.06
CA VAL A 162 0.90 -5.48 -15.71
C VAL A 162 1.08 -4.26 -14.80
N PRO A 163 2.28 -3.68 -14.72
CA PRO A 163 2.56 -2.55 -13.83
C PRO A 163 1.58 -1.40 -14.05
N ARG A 164 1.11 -0.82 -12.94
CA ARG A 164 0.24 0.35 -12.97
C ARG A 164 1.07 1.56 -13.40
N ILE A 165 0.57 2.32 -14.37
CA ILE A 165 1.14 3.61 -14.77
C ILE A 165 0.27 4.73 -14.20
N LEU A 166 0.87 5.61 -13.39
CA LEU A 166 0.21 6.80 -12.87
C LEU A 166 0.56 8.03 -13.70
N PHE A 167 -0.44 8.75 -14.17
CA PHE A 167 -0.27 10.07 -14.78
C PHE A 167 -0.10 11.09 -13.65
N ASP A 168 1.14 11.34 -13.24
CA ASP A 168 1.47 12.13 -12.04
C ASP A 168 1.66 13.61 -12.37
N GLY A 169 0.93 14.48 -11.68
CA GLY A 169 1.03 15.94 -11.85
C GLY A 169 0.46 16.49 -13.15
N TRP A 170 -0.42 15.75 -13.83
CA TRP A 170 -1.07 16.21 -15.06
C TRP A 170 -2.18 17.22 -14.76
N SER A 171 -2.19 18.32 -15.50
CA SER A 171 -3.28 19.31 -15.48
C SER A 171 -4.37 18.95 -16.49
N TYR A 172 -5.52 19.63 -16.42
CA TYR A 172 -6.55 19.54 -17.45
C TYR A 172 -5.99 19.83 -18.86
N HIS A 173 -5.14 20.85 -18.98
CA HIS A 173 -4.56 21.24 -20.26
C HIS A 173 -3.58 20.19 -20.81
N ASP A 174 -2.91 19.42 -19.95
CA ASP A 174 -2.06 18.31 -20.40
C ASP A 174 -2.89 17.20 -21.04
N PHE A 175 -4.01 16.82 -20.41
CA PHE A 175 -4.92 15.84 -20.98
C PHE A 175 -5.55 16.33 -22.29
N GLU A 176 -6.04 17.57 -22.31
CA GLU A 176 -6.62 18.18 -23.52
C GLU A 176 -5.59 18.24 -24.66
N SER A 177 -4.35 18.67 -24.38
CA SER A 177 -3.29 18.75 -25.39
C SER A 177 -2.94 17.38 -25.97
N VAL A 178 -2.85 16.34 -25.12
CA VAL A 178 -2.49 14.99 -25.58
C VAL A 178 -3.66 14.36 -26.33
N PHE A 179 -4.88 14.41 -25.81
CA PHE A 179 -6.03 13.79 -26.48
C PHE A 179 -6.45 14.52 -27.76
N GLY A 180 -6.08 15.79 -27.92
CA GLY A 180 -6.31 16.57 -29.13
C GLY A 180 -5.27 16.41 -30.23
N SER A 181 -4.22 15.60 -30.04
CA SER A 181 -3.10 15.47 -31.00
C SER A 181 -2.71 14.01 -31.20
N GLU A 182 -2.84 13.52 -32.44
CA GLU A 182 -2.41 12.16 -32.80
C GLU A 182 -0.90 11.97 -32.58
N ASP A 183 -0.08 12.98 -32.89
CA ASP A 183 1.37 12.95 -32.66
C ASP A 183 1.71 12.76 -31.17
N GLU A 184 1.01 13.47 -30.26
CA GLU A 184 1.22 13.33 -28.81
C GLU A 184 0.77 11.96 -28.29
N ILE A 185 -0.34 11.41 -28.80
CA ILE A 185 -0.83 10.07 -28.45
C ILE A 185 0.18 9.01 -28.91
N GLU A 186 0.69 9.14 -30.14
CA GLU A 186 1.65 8.21 -30.72
C GLU A 186 2.96 8.25 -29.93
N GLU A 187 3.50 9.43 -29.62
CA GLU A 187 4.73 9.57 -28.83
C GLU A 187 4.57 8.94 -27.44
N LEU A 188 3.47 9.23 -26.72
CA LEU A 188 3.19 8.60 -25.42
C LEU A 188 3.13 7.08 -25.52
N SER A 189 2.45 6.57 -26.56
CA SER A 189 2.27 5.14 -26.81
C SER A 189 3.61 4.46 -27.12
N GLN A 190 4.46 5.09 -27.94
CA GLN A 190 5.80 4.58 -28.26
C GLN A 190 6.67 4.47 -27.01
N VAL A 191 6.69 5.50 -26.16
CA VAL A 191 7.46 5.46 -24.91
C VAL A 191 6.93 4.35 -23.97
N MET A 192 5.61 4.20 -23.84
CA MET A 192 5.02 3.11 -23.06
C MET A 192 5.40 1.72 -23.59
N VAL A 193 5.35 1.51 -24.90
CA VAL A 193 5.69 0.24 -25.54
C VAL A 193 7.18 -0.07 -25.39
N GLN A 194 8.05 0.93 -25.53
CA GLN A 194 9.48 0.77 -25.31
C GLN A 194 9.76 0.33 -23.87
N LEU A 195 9.13 0.99 -22.89
CA LEU A 195 9.27 0.64 -21.48
C LEU A 195 8.79 -0.80 -21.18
N ALA A 196 7.70 -1.25 -21.81
CA ALA A 196 7.20 -2.62 -21.65
C ALA A 196 8.11 -3.70 -22.28
N LYS A 197 8.95 -3.34 -23.26
CA LYS A 197 9.88 -4.26 -23.93
C LYS A 197 11.21 -4.42 -23.19
N VAL A 198 11.56 -3.51 -22.28
CA VAL A 198 12.80 -3.59 -21.50
C VAL A 198 12.73 -4.84 -20.62
N LYS A 199 13.64 -5.80 -20.90
CA LYS A 199 13.75 -7.08 -20.18
C LYS A 199 14.59 -6.95 -18.93
#